data_AF-A0A0V0V8C9-F1
#
_entry.id   AF-A0A0V0V8C9-F1
#
_cell.length_a   1.000
_cell.length_b   1.000
_cell.length_c   1.000
_cell.angle_alpha   90.00
_cell.angle_beta   90.00
_cell.angle_gamma   90.00
#
_symmetry.space_group_name_H-M   'P 1'
#
loop_
_entity.id
_entity.type
_entity.pdbx_description
1 polymer ?
#
loop_
_entity_poly.entity_id
_entity_poly.type
_entity_poly.pdbx_seq_one_letter_code
_entity_poly.pdbx_strand_id
1 'polypeptide(L)'
;MRSLISPFISKLAMFKRNLGGREFYQFPSVAALRENGEVHDDDIQIYCDHLDMLQKDMQERFQDILKMKILNWVIDLFSNKKKPTVNRQRGDLRLFLTNIEPNVDRLVALHQPHPSH
;
A
#
# COMPACT_ATOMS: atom_id res chain seq x y z
N MET A 1 -0.13 -9.30 -0.26
CA MET A 1 0.38 -8.24 0.66
C MET A 1 -0.24 -6.89 0.33
N ARG A 2 -0.08 -6.32 -0.88
CA ARG A 2 -0.80 -5.10 -1.31
C ARG A 2 -2.32 -5.17 -1.15
N SER A 3 -2.90 -6.34 -1.44
CA SER A 3 -4.32 -6.66 -1.26
C SER A 3 -4.79 -6.68 0.20
N LEU A 4 -3.87 -6.68 1.17
CA LEU A 4 -4.18 -6.63 2.61
C LEU A 4 -3.86 -5.25 3.18
N ILE A 5 -2.75 -4.64 2.74
CA ILE A 5 -2.31 -3.32 3.20
C ILE A 5 -3.31 -2.24 2.79
N SER A 6 -3.77 -2.23 1.52
CA SER A 6 -4.66 -1.16 1.05
C SER A 6 -5.99 -1.15 1.80
N PRO A 7 -6.71 -2.28 1.95
CA PRO A 7 -7.94 -2.31 2.75
C PRO A 7 -7.71 -1.97 4.22
N PHE A 8 -6.58 -2.37 4.79
CA PHE A 8 -6.23 -2.04 6.18
C PHE A 8 -6.08 -0.51 6.37
N ILE A 9 -5.31 0.15 5.50
CA ILE A 9 -5.15 1.62 5.52
C ILE A 9 -6.50 2.33 5.32
N SER A 10 -7.32 1.84 4.38
CA SER A 10 -8.69 2.37 4.19
C SER A 10 -9.55 2.19 5.45
N LYS A 11 -9.40 1.08 6.18
CA LYS A 11 -10.14 0.83 7.42
C LYS A 11 -9.74 1.80 8.53
N LEU A 12 -8.46 2.17 8.64
CA LEU A 12 -8.01 3.22 9.57
C LEU A 12 -8.66 4.57 9.26
N ALA A 13 -8.67 4.96 7.98
CA ALA A 13 -9.32 6.19 7.54
C ALA A 13 -10.82 6.20 7.84
N MET A 14 -11.50 5.06 7.63
CA MET A 14 -12.91 4.90 7.98
C MET A 14 -13.14 5.03 9.49
N PHE A 15 -12.31 4.39 10.31
CA PHE A 15 -12.43 4.49 11.77
C PHE A 15 -12.26 5.93 12.25
N LYS A 16 -11.28 6.68 11.72
CA LYS A 16 -11.08 8.10 12.03
C LYS A 16 -12.34 8.91 11.70
N ARG A 17 -12.87 8.75 10.49
CA ARG A 17 -14.05 9.48 10.03
C ARG A 17 -15.27 9.17 10.89
N ASN A 18 -15.53 7.89 11.16
CA ASN A 18 -16.72 7.47 11.88
C ASN A 18 -16.64 7.87 13.36
N LEU A 19 -15.45 7.78 13.96
CA LEU A 19 -15.25 8.20 15.35
C LEU A 19 -15.36 9.73 15.51
N GLY A 20 -14.70 10.51 14.64
CA GLY A 20 -14.83 11.97 14.63
C GLY A 20 -16.25 12.45 14.30
N GLY A 21 -16.99 11.65 13.50
CA GLY A 21 -18.42 11.85 13.21
C GLY A 21 -19.36 11.38 14.33
N ARG A 22 -18.84 10.89 15.47
CA ARG A 22 -19.61 10.40 16.61
C ARG A 22 -20.53 9.22 16.29
N GLU A 23 -20.17 8.41 15.30
CA GLU A 23 -20.86 7.16 14.94
C GLU A 23 -20.55 6.04 15.95
N PHE A 24 -20.76 6.30 17.26
CA PHE A 24 -20.34 5.42 18.35
C PHE A 24 -21.03 4.05 18.36
N TYR A 25 -22.16 3.90 17.66
CA TYR A 25 -22.82 2.59 17.46
C TYR A 25 -21.90 1.57 16.77
N GLN A 26 -20.86 2.01 16.04
CA GLN A 26 -19.85 1.13 15.46
C GLN A 26 -18.73 0.74 16.43
N PHE A 27 -18.68 1.39 17.60
CA PHE A 27 -17.65 1.22 18.63
C PHE A 27 -18.30 0.99 20.00
N PRO A 28 -18.88 -0.20 20.27
CA PRO A 28 -19.64 -0.45 21.51
C PRO A 28 -18.88 -0.12 22.79
N SER A 29 -17.57 -0.38 22.83
CA SER A 29 -16.72 -0.03 23.97
C SER A 29 -16.62 1.48 24.20
N VAL A 30 -16.47 2.26 23.12
CA VAL A 30 -16.39 3.74 23.21
C VAL A 30 -17.76 4.30 23.59
N ALA A 31 -18.84 3.76 23.03
CA ALA A 31 -20.21 4.16 23.40
C ALA A 31 -20.45 3.97 24.90
N ALA A 32 -20.11 2.81 25.45
CA ALA A 32 -20.27 2.51 26.88
C ALA A 32 -19.44 3.45 27.77
N LEU A 33 -18.16 3.69 27.43
CA LEU A 33 -17.32 4.63 28.18
C LEU A 33 -17.85 6.06 28.14
N ARG A 34 -18.44 6.46 27.01
CA ARG A 34 -19.04 7.78 26.85
C ARG A 34 -20.32 7.94 27.67
N GLU A 35 -21.14 6.90 27.77
CA GLU A 35 -22.33 6.87 28.64
C GLU A 35 -21.95 7.04 30.11
N ASN A 36 -20.83 6.45 30.53
CA ASN A 36 -20.28 6.59 31.88
C ASN A 36 -19.59 7.95 32.13
N GLY A 37 -19.42 8.78 31.11
CA GLY A 37 -18.69 10.04 31.20
C GLY A 37 -17.17 9.89 31.30
N GLU A 38 -16.62 8.72 30.95
CA GLU A 38 -15.18 8.41 31.03
C GLU A 38 -14.39 8.88 29.79
N VAL A 39 -15.08 9.13 28.68
CA VAL A 39 -14.48 9.57 27.42
C VAL A 39 -15.12 10.88 26.98
N HIS A 40 -14.30 11.90 26.85
CA HIS A 40 -14.69 13.23 26.38
C HIS A 40 -14.33 13.43 24.91
N ASP A 41 -14.85 14.52 24.33
CA ASP A 41 -14.63 14.81 22.91
C ASP A 41 -13.14 15.11 22.61
N ASP A 42 -12.39 15.63 23.58
CA ASP A 42 -10.93 15.84 23.46
C ASP A 42 -10.19 14.51 23.34
N ASP A 43 -10.59 13.49 24.11
CA ASP A 43 -10.01 12.14 24.03
C ASP A 43 -10.29 11.50 22.66
N ILE A 44 -11.50 11.71 22.13
CA ILE A 44 -11.87 11.26 20.78
C ILE A 44 -11.01 11.93 19.72
N GLN A 45 -10.74 13.23 19.87
CA GLN A 45 -9.89 13.96 18.95
C GLN A 45 -8.46 13.43 18.96
N ILE A 46 -7.88 13.21 20.15
CA ILE A 46 -6.55 12.60 20.30
C ILE A 46 -6.50 11.23 19.62
N TYR A 47 -7.53 10.40 19.78
CA TYR A 47 -7.58 9.10 19.11
C TYR A 47 -7.68 9.24 17.59
N CYS A 48 -8.47 10.19 17.08
CA CYS A 48 -8.55 10.48 15.65
C CYS A 48 -7.20 10.93 15.07
N ASP A 49 -6.43 11.72 15.82
CA ASP A 49 -5.09 12.16 15.43
C ASP A 49 -4.11 10.99 15.41
N HIS A 50 -4.18 10.09 16.40
CA HIS A 50 -3.39 8.86 16.39
C HIS A 50 -3.70 7.97 15.19
N LEU A 51 -4.98 7.82 14.81
CA LEU A 51 -5.36 7.08 13.62
C LEU A 51 -4.81 7.71 12.34
N ASP A 52 -4.78 9.04 12.26
CA ASP A 52 -4.20 9.77 11.13
C ASP A 52 -2.69 9.56 11.02
N MET A 53 -1.97 9.66 12.15
CA MET A 53 -0.53 9.41 12.21
C MET A 53 -0.21 7.96 11.83
N LEU A 54 -0.96 6.99 12.37
CA LEU A 54 -0.79 5.58 12.04
C LEU A 54 -1.07 5.31 10.56
N GLN A 55 -2.11 5.94 9.99
CA GLN A 55 -2.42 5.81 8.58
C GLN A 55 -1.26 6.31 7.70
N LYS A 56 -0.72 7.50 8.00
CA LYS A 56 0.42 8.09 7.29
C LYS A 56 1.66 7.20 7.39
N ASP A 57 2.00 6.78 8.60
CA ASP A 57 3.14 5.89 8.84
C ASP A 57 3.01 4.56 8.08
N MET A 58 1.82 3.94 8.06
CA MET A 58 1.59 2.73 7.26
C MET A 58 1.70 2.98 5.76
N GLN A 59 1.24 4.13 5.27
CA GLN A 59 1.39 4.52 3.87
C GLN A 59 2.87 4.70 3.48
N GLU A 60 3.66 5.34 4.34
CA GLU A 60 5.09 5.57 4.13
C GLU A 60 5.87 4.25 4.19
N ARG A 61 5.65 3.43 5.23
CA ARG A 61 6.36 2.17 5.42
C ARG A 61 6.12 1.14 4.32
N PHE A 62 4.96 1.17 3.68
CA PHE A 62 4.59 0.24 2.62
C PHE A 62 4.49 0.90 1.24
N GLN A 63 5.03 2.11 1.08
CA GLN A 63 4.89 2.89 -0.14
C GLN A 63 5.42 2.16 -1.39
N ASP A 64 6.54 1.47 -1.25
CA ASP A 64 7.17 0.67 -2.29
C ASP A 64 6.24 -0.48 -2.77
N ILE A 65 5.67 -1.24 -1.83
CA ILE A 65 4.72 -2.32 -2.11
C ILE A 65 3.43 -1.76 -2.72
N LEU A 66 2.95 -0.62 -2.22
CA LEU A 66 1.76 0.05 -2.71
C LEU A 66 1.96 0.63 -4.13
N LYS A 67 3.17 1.08 -4.47
CA LYS A 67 3.48 1.61 -5.81
C LYS A 67 4.01 0.55 -6.78
N MET A 68 4.28 -0.66 -6.31
CA MET A 68 4.81 -1.75 -7.12
C MET A 68 3.88 -2.07 -8.30
N LYS A 69 4.41 -2.01 -9.52
CA LYS A 69 3.75 -2.47 -10.73
C LYS A 69 4.12 -3.93 -10.95
N ILE A 70 3.16 -4.83 -10.76
CA ILE A 70 3.36 -6.25 -11.06
C ILE A 70 2.96 -6.46 -12.52
N LEU A 71 3.91 -6.89 -13.35
CA LEU A 71 3.64 -7.20 -14.75
C LEU A 71 2.78 -8.45 -14.87
N ASN A 72 1.86 -8.48 -15.84
CA ASN A 72 0.94 -9.61 -16.03
C ASN A 72 1.68 -10.94 -16.20
N TRP A 73 2.83 -10.97 -16.90
CA TRP A 73 3.61 -12.20 -17.07
C TRP A 73 4.09 -12.80 -15.72
N VAL A 74 4.37 -11.96 -14.73
CA VAL A 74 4.72 -12.41 -13.37
C VAL A 74 3.48 -13.00 -12.70
N ILE A 75 2.33 -12.33 -12.81
CA ILE A 75 1.06 -12.82 -12.27
C ILE A 75 0.69 -14.16 -12.90
N ASP A 76 0.85 -14.30 -14.22
CA ASP A 76 0.56 -15.52 -14.98
C ASP A 76 1.53 -16.67 -14.64
N LEU A 77 2.77 -16.36 -14.27
CA LEU A 77 3.74 -17.37 -13.82
C LEU A 77 3.35 -18.00 -12.47
N PHE A 78 2.78 -17.20 -11.56
CA PHE A 78 2.40 -17.65 -10.21
C PHE A 78 0.92 -18.02 -10.07
N SER A 79 0.07 -17.54 -10.98
CA SER A 79 -1.31 -17.99 -11.09
C SER A 79 -1.29 -19.34 -11.79
N ASN A 80 -1.80 -20.38 -11.14
CA ASN A 80 -1.91 -21.75 -11.70
C ASN A 80 -2.81 -21.87 -12.95
N LYS A 81 -3.04 -20.78 -13.68
CA LYS A 81 -3.58 -20.79 -15.04
C LYS A 81 -2.60 -21.59 -15.88
N LYS A 82 -3.06 -22.76 -16.32
CA LYS A 82 -2.32 -23.70 -17.17
C LYS A 82 -1.56 -22.91 -18.23
N LYS A 83 -0.24 -23.12 -18.27
CA LYS A 83 0.66 -22.65 -19.32
C LYS A 83 -0.02 -22.90 -20.69
N PRO A 84 -0.13 -21.92 -21.61
CA PRO A 84 0.01 -22.29 -23.00
C PRO A 84 1.40 -22.91 -23.08
N THR A 85 1.46 -24.19 -23.39
CA THR A 85 2.64 -25.03 -23.53
C THR A 85 3.90 -24.26 -23.94
N VAL A 86 4.67 -23.78 -22.98
CA VAL A 86 6.11 -23.54 -23.14
C VAL A 86 6.79 -24.56 -22.26
N ASN A 87 6.83 -25.78 -22.77
CA ASN A 87 7.97 -26.63 -22.53
C ASN A 87 9.16 -26.01 -23.26
N ARG A 88 9.82 -25.03 -22.63
CA ARG A 88 11.24 -24.80 -22.88
C ARG A 88 11.91 -24.14 -21.67
N GLN A 89 12.46 -25.03 -20.86
CA GLN A 89 13.70 -24.94 -20.08
C GLN A 89 13.98 -23.68 -19.24
N ARG A 90 14.23 -23.89 -17.94
CA ARG A 90 14.87 -22.97 -16.98
C ARG A 90 16.13 -22.24 -17.52
N GLY A 91 16.75 -22.75 -18.59
CA GLY A 91 17.81 -22.07 -19.35
C GLY A 91 17.34 -20.81 -20.08
N ASP A 92 16.10 -20.77 -20.59
CA ASP A 92 15.53 -19.62 -21.30
C ASP A 92 15.36 -18.42 -20.38
N LEU A 93 14.99 -18.60 -19.10
CA LEU A 93 14.87 -17.45 -18.19
C LEU A 93 16.23 -16.80 -17.90
N ARG A 94 17.31 -17.58 -17.78
CA ARG A 94 18.67 -17.00 -17.66
C ARG A 94 19.07 -16.27 -18.95
N LEU A 95 18.83 -16.86 -20.11
CA LEU A 95 19.11 -16.25 -21.42
C LEU A 95 18.28 -14.98 -21.67
N PHE A 96 17.01 -14.96 -21.25
CA PHE A 96 16.16 -13.77 -21.32
C PHE A 96 16.70 -12.66 -20.42
N LEU A 97 17.05 -12.96 -19.17
CA LEU A 97 17.59 -11.96 -18.25
C LEU A 97 18.95 -11.41 -18.68
N THR A 98 19.78 -12.20 -19.36
CA THR A 98 21.05 -11.72 -19.94
C THR A 98 20.86 -10.88 -21.20
N ASN A 99 19.74 -11.01 -21.89
CA ASN A 99 19.42 -10.25 -23.11
C ASN A 99 18.60 -8.98 -22.83
N ILE A 100 18.35 -8.64 -21.56
CA ILE A 100 17.78 -7.34 -21.20
C ILE A 100 18.88 -6.30 -21.35
N GLU A 101 18.87 -5.56 -22.44
CA GLU A 101 19.74 -4.39 -22.60
C GLU A 101 19.27 -3.28 -21.65
N PRO A 102 20.15 -2.75 -20.78
CA PRO A 102 19.81 -1.58 -20.00
C PRO A 102 19.55 -0.41 -20.94
N ASN A 103 18.46 0.31 -20.71
CA ASN A 103 18.16 1.52 -21.48
C ASN A 103 19.07 2.66 -21.00
N VAL A 104 20.25 2.73 -21.60
CA VAL A 104 21.31 3.70 -21.26
C VAL A 104 20.83 5.14 -21.52
N ASP A 105 20.02 5.36 -22.54
CA ASP A 105 19.48 6.69 -22.86
C ASP A 105 18.62 7.25 -21.72
N ARG A 106 17.79 6.42 -21.08
CA ARG A 106 17.02 6.82 -19.90
C ARG A 106 17.90 7.09 -18.68
N LEU A 107 19.00 6.35 -18.53
CA LEU A 107 19.94 6.55 -17.43
C LEU A 107 20.72 7.86 -17.58
N VAL A 108 21.12 8.16 -18.81
CA VAL A 108 21.79 9.42 -19.19
C VAL A 108 20.82 10.59 -19.01
N ALA A 109 19.57 10.47 -19.48
CA ALA A 109 18.55 11.52 -19.32
C ALA A 109 18.26 11.87 -17.85
N LEU A 110 18.36 10.91 -16.93
CA LEU A 110 18.18 11.15 -15.49
C LEU A 110 19.37 11.86 -14.81
N HIS A 111 20.56 11.81 -15.42
CA HIS A 111 21.80 12.38 -14.87
C HIS A 111 22.33 13.59 -15.64
N GLN A 112 21.60 14.08 -16.66
CA GLN A 112 21.95 15.35 -17.30
C GLN A 112 21.87 16.48 -16.25
N PRO A 113 22.93 17.28 -16.07
CA PRO A 113 22.85 18.48 -15.26
C PRO A 113 21.85 19.42 -15.94
N HIS A 114 20.73 19.70 -15.27
CA HIS A 114 19.84 20.75 -15.73
C HIS A 114 20.61 22.07 -15.73
N PRO A 115 20.53 22.88 -16.80
CA PRO A 115 21.19 24.17 -16.83
C PRO A 115 20.63 25.03 -15.69
N SER A 116 21.51 25.49 -14.81
CA SER A 116 21.16 26.52 -13.83
C SER A 116 20.87 27.81 -14.61
N HIS A 117 19.61 28.27 -14.54
CA HIS A 117 19.20 29.60 -14.99
C HIS A 117 19.70 30.68 -14.05
#